data_AF-A0A3N3ZY18-F1
#
_entry.id   AF-A0A3N3ZY18-F1
#
_cell.length_a   1.000
_cell.length_b   1.000
_cell.length_c   1.000
_cell.angle_alpha   90.00
_cell.angle_beta   90.00
_cell.angle_gamma   90.00
#
_symmetry.space_group_name_H-M   'P 1'
#
loop_
_entity.id
_entity.type
_entity.pdbx_description
1 polymer ?
#
loop_
_entity_poly.entity_id
_entity_poly.type
_entity_poly.pdbx_seq_one_letter_code
_entity_poly.pdbx_strand_id
1 'polypeptide(L)' 'MNTNELYDEFDLELLGNLRNRLQRLEDTDYMTAYYKGYSASGMTLDEIKEEIDELSHAIRELEDRMEETQW' A
#
# COMPACT_ATOMS: atom_id res chain seq x y z
N MET A 1 -13.41 -25.48 2.68
CA MET A 1 -13.00 -24.11 2.38
C MET A 1 -14.01 -23.56 1.40
N ASN A 2 -14.82 -22.59 1.84
CA ASN A 2 -15.76 -21.89 0.98
C ASN A 2 -14.97 -20.92 0.08
N THR A 3 -15.40 -20.69 -1.16
CA THR A 3 -14.74 -19.73 -2.05
C THR A 3 -14.72 -18.32 -1.44
N ASN A 4 -15.74 -17.94 -0.66
CA ASN A 4 -15.79 -16.66 0.04
C ASN A 4 -14.64 -16.50 1.05
N GLU A 5 -14.38 -17.54 1.86
CA GLU A 5 -13.29 -17.53 2.85
C GLU A 5 -11.90 -17.41 2.20
N LEU A 6 -11.72 -17.94 0.98
CA LEU A 6 -10.46 -17.84 0.24
C LEU A 6 -10.24 -16.42 -0.32
N TYR A 7 -11.30 -15.76 -0.78
CA TYR A 7 -11.22 -14.36 -1.22
C TYR A 7 -10.93 -13.43 -0.04
N ASP A 8 -11.54 -13.67 1.12
CA ASP A 8 -11.30 -12.90 2.33
C ASP A 8 -9.84 -13.00 2.80
N GLU A 9 -9.26 -14.21 2.77
CA GLU A 9 -7.85 -14.43 3.15
C GLU A 9 -6.88 -13.74 2.18
N PHE A 10 -7.16 -13.83 0.88
CA PHE A 10 -6.35 -13.16 -0.15
C PHE A 10 -6.41 -11.64 -0.03
N ASP A 11 -7.60 -11.07 0.14
CA ASP A 11 -7.77 -9.62 0.27
C ASP A 11 -7.10 -9.09 1.56
N LEU A 12 -7.13 -9.87 2.66
CA LEU A 12 -6.39 -9.54 3.89
C LEU A 12 -4.87 -9.56 3.69
N GLU A 13 -4.34 -10.57 2.99
CA GLU A 13 -2.90 -10.64 2.69
C GLU A 13 -2.46 -9.48 1.80
N LEU A 14 -3.25 -9.18 0.76
CA LEU A 14 -3.01 -8.05 -0.13
C LEU A 14 -3.02 -6.72 0.64
N LEU A 15 -4.01 -6.51 1.50
CA LEU A 15 -4.11 -5.30 2.34
C LEU A 15 -2.90 -5.15 3.26
N GLY A 16 -2.46 -6.24 3.88
CA GLY A 16 -1.24 -6.26 4.69
C GLY A 16 0.00 -5.87 3.89
N ASN A 17 0.16 -6.41 2.69
CA ASN A 17 1.28 -6.09 1.81
C ASN A 17 1.29 -4.62 1.36
N LEU A 18 0.12 -4.08 0.98
CA LEU A 18 -0.02 -2.69 0.58
C LEU A 18 0.31 -1.73 1.73
N ARG A 19 -0.24 -1.97 2.93
CA ARG A 19 0.06 -1.15 4.12
C ARG A 19 1.53 -1.22 4.52
N ASN A 20 2.15 -2.39 4.45
CA ASN A 20 3.59 -2.55 4.70
C ASN A 20 4.45 -1.81 3.67
N ARG A 21 4.00 -1.71 2.41
CA ARG A 21 4.68 -0.94 1.38
C ARG A 21 4.51 0.56 1.64
N LEU A 22 3.28 1.02 1.88
CA LEU A 22 2.96 2.41 2.21
C LEU A 22 3.81 2.90 3.40
N GLN A 23 3.83 2.13 4.49
CA GLN A 23 4.61 2.47 5.67
C GLN A 23 6.12 2.61 5.37
N ARG A 24 6.70 1.73 4.54
CA ARG A 24 8.11 1.85 4.15
C ARG A 24 8.38 3.11 3.33
N LEU A 25 7.45 3.48 2.45
CA LEU A 25 7.56 4.71 1.67
C LEU A 25 7.54 5.94 2.57
N GLU A 26 6.61 6.00 3.53
CA GLU A 26 6.45 7.13 4.46
C GLU A 26 7.59 7.22 5.48
N ASP A 27 7.94 6.11 6.13
CA ASP A 27 8.88 6.11 7.25
C ASP A 27 10.35 6.15 6.79
N THR A 28 10.67 5.56 5.63
CA THR A 28 12.06 5.35 5.21
C THR A 28 12.38 6.04 3.89
N ASP A 29 11.65 5.73 2.82
CA ASP A 29 12.04 6.19 1.48
C ASP A 29 11.84 7.69 1.33
N TYR A 30 10.73 8.24 1.82
CA TYR A 30 10.42 9.67 1.79
C TYR A 30 11.51 10.47 2.50
N MET A 31 11.85 10.09 3.73
CA MET A 31 12.88 10.78 4.50
C MET A 31 14.25 10.66 3.84
N THR A 32 14.56 9.50 3.26
CA THR A 32 15.82 9.29 2.54
C THR A 32 15.92 10.17 1.31
N ALA A 33 14.89 10.18 0.46
CA ALA A 33 14.84 10.99 -0.75
C ALA A 33 14.79 12.49 -0.45
N TYR A 34 14.08 12.90 0.61
CA TYR A 34 14.03 14.29 1.05
C TYR A 34 15.42 14.85 1.36
N TYR A 35 16.28 14.06 2.03
CA TYR A 35 17.62 14.49 2.40
C TYR A 35 18.69 14.20 1.34
N LYS A 36 18.56 13.11 0.57
CA LYS A 36 19.61 12.63 -0.36
C LYS A 36 19.27 12.81 -1.83
N GLY A 37 18.07 13.28 -2.15
CA GLY A 37 17.53 13.38 -3.52
C GLY A 37 16.90 12.08 -4.04
N TYR A 38 17.33 10.93 -3.51
CA TYR A 38 16.82 9.61 -3.89
C TYR A 38 16.69 8.67 -2.69
N SER A 39 15.73 7.74 -2.73
CA SER A 39 15.57 6.66 -1.77
C SER A 39 16.63 5.56 -1.94
N ALA A 40 16.59 4.54 -1.06
CA ALA A 40 17.46 3.37 -1.19
C ALA A 40 17.14 2.53 -2.44
N SER A 41 15.90 2.57 -2.92
CA SER A 41 15.46 1.95 -4.18
C SER A 41 15.72 2.81 -5.42
N GLY A 42 16.27 4.03 -5.25
CA GLY A 42 16.58 4.94 -6.34
C GLY A 42 15.42 5.82 -6.80
N MET A 43 14.34 5.90 -6.03
CA MET A 43 13.20 6.77 -6.34
C MET A 43 13.45 8.20 -5.90
N THR A 44 13.01 9.16 -6.69
CA THR A 44 12.95 10.58 -6.34
C THR A 44 11.84 10.85 -5.31
N LEU A 45 11.88 12.02 -4.68
CA LEU A 45 10.84 12.45 -3.75
C LEU A 45 9.45 12.53 -4.40
N ASP A 46 9.38 12.95 -5.66
CA ASP A 46 8.11 13.10 -6.37
C ASP A 46 7.52 11.72 -6.76
N GLU A 47 8.36 10.78 -7.23
CA GLU A 47 7.94 9.40 -7.48
C GLU A 47 7.45 8.70 -6.19
N ILE A 48 8.06 8.99 -5.04
CA ILE A 48 7.62 8.43 -3.76
C ILE A 48 6.25 8.98 -3.36
N LYS A 49 6.00 10.28 -3.58
CA LYS A 49 4.69 10.87 -3.29
C LYS A 49 3.61 10.30 -4.21
N GLU A 50 3.92 10.12 -5.49
CA GLU A 50 3.02 9.49 -6.45
C GLU A 50 2.70 8.05 -6.03
N GLU A 51 3.70 7.24 -5.66
CA GLU A 51 3.47 5.87 -5.20
C GLU A 51 2.67 5.83 -3.86
N ILE A 52 2.89 6.78 -2.94
CA ILE A 52 2.09 6.91 -1.71
C ILE A 52 0.62 7.20 -2.04
N ASP A 53 0.35 8.13 -2.95
CA ASP A 53 -1.01 8.48 -3.34
C ASP A 53 -1.70 7.30 -4.01
N GLU A 54 -1.03 6.62 -4.95
CA GLU A 54 -1.56 5.43 -5.64
C GLU A 54 -1.87 4.29 -4.66
N LEU A 55 -0.93 3.97 -3.75
CA LEU A 55 -1.13 2.92 -2.75
C LEU A 55 -2.26 3.27 -1.78
N SER A 56 -2.38 4.53 -1.38
CA SER A 56 -3.47 4.97 -0.50
C SER A 56 -4.83 4.80 -1.16
N HIS A 57 -4.96 5.08 -2.46
CA HIS A 57 -6.18 4.82 -3.22
C HIS A 57 -6.46 3.32 -3.34
N ALA A 58 -5.45 2.51 -3.68
CA ALA A 58 -5.61 1.06 -3.81
C ALA A 58 -6.00 0.39 -2.48
N ILE A 59 -5.45 0.84 -1.36
CA ILE A 59 -5.83 0.37 -0.02
C ILE A 59 -7.29 0.67 0.24
N ARG A 60 -7.74 1.90 -0.06
CA ARG A 60 -9.12 2.31 0.16
C ARG A 60 -10.10 1.51 -0.71
N GLU A 61 -9.82 1.32 -1.99
CA GLU A 61 -10.67 0.51 -2.87
C GLU A 61 -10.77 -0.95 -2.41
N LEU A 62 -9.67 -1.50 -1.87
CA LEU A 62 -9.66 -2.84 -1.30
C LEU A 62 -10.49 -2.91 -0.02
N GLU A 63 -10.32 -1.95 0.89
CA GLU A 63 -11.11 -1.83 2.12
C GLU A 63 -12.61 -1.69 1.81
N ASP A 64 -12.99 -0.81 0.89
CA ASP A 64 -14.37 -0.60 0.46
C ASP A 64 -14.97 -1.91 -0.09
N ARG A 65 -14.23 -2.65 -0.94
CA ARG A 65 -14.67 -3.95 -1.47
C ARG A 65 -14.86 -5.00 -0.37
N MET A 66 -13.95 -5.04 0.59
CA MET A 66 -14.03 -5.97 1.72
C MET A 66 -15.22 -5.65 2.62
N GLU A 67 -15.55 -4.37 2.82
CA GLU A 67 -16.74 -3.94 3.55
C GLU A 67 -18.03 -4.32 2.79
N GLU A 68 -18.10 -4.08 1.47
CA GLU A 68 -19.25 -4.46 0.65
C GLU A 68 -19.56 -5.97 0.68
N THR A 69 -18.52 -6.79 0.83
CA THR A 69 -18.64 -8.26 0.87
C THR A 69 -19.09 -8.78 2.25
N GLN A 70 -19.03 -7.97 3.30
CA GLN A 70 -19.44 -8.33 4.66
C GLN A 70 -20.95 -8.14 4.95
N TRP A 71 -21.74 -7.61 4.01
CA TRP A 71 -23.18 -7.36 4.15
C TRP A 71 -24.07 -8.41 3.46
#